data_AF-A0A926GQU2-F1
#
_entry.id   AF-A0A926GQU2-F1
#
_cell.length_a   1.000
_cell.length_b   1.000
_cell.length_c   1.000
_cell.angle_alpha   90.00
_cell.angle_beta   90.00
_cell.angle_gamma   90.00
#
_symmetry.space_group_name_H-M   'P 1'
#
loop_
_entity.id
_entity.type
_entity.pdbx_description
1 polymer ?
#
loop_
_entity_poly.entity_id
_entity_poly.type
_entity_poly.pdbx_seq_one_letter_code
_entity_poly.pdbx_strand_id
1 'polypeptide(L)'
;MLERPPFIRAASLKRENVESFMTHPFSLPASQHLASDSIEFHPQVTFFVGENGTGKSTLLEAIAVAWGFPGEGGSKNVRVRTHEIETPLADALRLEKGNLRSDDGFFLRAESFFNYASAIDRESHDTRYYGGRSLHEQSHGEAFFNLFMHRFFGGGLYLLDEPEAALSPMRQMAMLSRLKQLNDTGSQFIIATHSPILMAYPHAKIIQFTEDDVREVEWQETEHYFVTREFLNAPERMLRALL
;
A
#
# COMPACT_ATOMS: atom_id res chain seq x y z
N MET A 1 -26.92 -3.17 -5.70
CA MET A 1 -26.32 -2.22 -4.74
C MET A 1 -25.51 -1.26 -5.59
N LEU A 2 -25.81 0.05 -5.60
CA LEU A 2 -25.06 1.00 -6.44
C LEU A 2 -23.60 1.03 -5.93
N GLU A 3 -22.66 0.69 -6.81
CA GLU A 3 -21.23 0.73 -6.50
C GLU A 3 -20.84 2.15 -6.10
N ARG A 4 -20.27 2.32 -4.90
CA ARG A 4 -19.79 3.62 -4.44
C ARG A 4 -18.56 4.01 -5.27
N PRO A 5 -18.45 5.28 -5.69
CA PRO A 5 -17.31 5.72 -6.47
C PRO A 5 -16.00 5.66 -5.65
N PRO A 6 -14.84 5.38 -6.26
CA PRO A 6 -13.55 5.39 -5.57
C PRO A 6 -13.16 6.81 -5.10
N PHE A 7 -12.19 6.92 -4.18
CA PHE A 7 -11.50 8.19 -3.93
C PHE A 7 -10.49 8.50 -5.05
N ILE A 8 -9.69 7.50 -5.44
CA ILE A 8 -8.80 7.56 -6.61
C ILE A 8 -9.32 6.54 -7.63
N ARG A 9 -9.68 7.02 -8.81
CA ARG A 9 -10.16 6.21 -9.93
C ARG A 9 -9.02 5.65 -10.76
N ALA A 10 -8.06 6.50 -11.10
CA ALA A 10 -6.92 6.12 -11.90
C ALA A 10 -5.69 6.99 -11.62
N ALA A 11 -4.53 6.50 -12.02
CA ALA A 11 -3.29 7.25 -12.08
C ALA A 11 -2.70 7.18 -13.50
N SER A 12 -2.15 8.28 -13.98
CA SER A 12 -1.45 8.38 -15.27
C SER A 12 -0.27 9.34 -15.15
N LEU A 13 0.73 9.25 -16.02
CA LEU A 13 1.87 10.16 -16.02
C LEU A 13 1.66 11.36 -16.95
N LYS A 14 2.03 12.55 -16.48
CA LYS A 14 2.20 13.75 -17.31
C LYS A 14 3.58 13.69 -17.95
N ARG A 15 3.67 13.13 -19.16
CA ARG A 15 4.95 12.88 -19.83
C ARG A 15 5.78 14.15 -20.02
N GLU A 16 5.12 15.30 -20.17
CA GLU A 16 5.74 16.62 -20.28
C GLU A 16 6.52 17.06 -19.03
N ASN A 17 6.25 16.46 -17.86
CA ASN A 17 6.94 16.71 -16.61
C ASN A 17 8.11 15.74 -16.37
N VAL A 18 8.46 14.91 -17.35
CA VAL A 18 9.51 13.88 -17.22
C VAL A 18 10.72 14.28 -18.06
N GLU A 19 11.85 14.54 -17.40
CA GLU A 19 13.10 14.89 -18.09
C GLU A 19 13.72 13.69 -18.82
N SER A 20 13.68 12.50 -18.21
CA SER A 20 14.26 11.28 -18.77
C SER A 20 13.59 10.03 -18.23
N PHE A 21 13.23 9.10 -19.13
CA PHE A 21 12.76 7.76 -18.80
C PHE A 21 13.88 6.75 -18.53
N MET A 22 15.14 7.19 -18.63
CA MET A 22 16.32 6.36 -18.34
C MET A 22 16.84 6.51 -16.91
N THR A 23 16.28 7.43 -16.14
CA THR A 23 16.70 7.74 -14.77
C THR A 23 15.63 7.34 -13.77
N HIS A 24 16.05 6.90 -12.59
CA HIS A 24 15.15 6.66 -11.47
C HIS A 24 14.39 7.96 -11.09
N PRO A 25 13.09 7.90 -10.75
CA PRO A 25 12.21 6.72 -10.70
C PRO A 25 11.52 6.37 -12.04
N PHE A 26 11.73 7.15 -13.11
CA PHE A 26 11.03 6.98 -14.38
C PHE A 26 11.49 5.78 -15.21
N SER A 27 12.66 5.23 -14.91
CA SER A 27 13.17 3.99 -15.50
C SER A 27 12.51 2.72 -14.94
N LEU A 28 11.73 2.82 -13.85
CA LEU A 28 11.06 1.68 -13.25
C LEU A 28 9.88 1.21 -14.12
N PRO A 29 9.59 -0.11 -14.18
CA PRO A 29 8.48 -0.64 -14.99
C PRO A 29 7.14 0.03 -14.70
N ALA A 30 6.80 0.25 -13.42
CA ALA A 30 5.57 0.95 -13.03
C ALA A 30 5.46 2.37 -13.65
N SER A 31 6.56 3.12 -13.65
CA SER A 31 6.61 4.48 -14.21
C SER A 31 6.52 4.48 -15.73
N GLN A 32 7.18 3.51 -16.39
CA GLN A 32 7.13 3.35 -17.83
C GLN A 32 5.72 2.99 -18.30
N HIS A 33 5.04 2.08 -17.61
CA HIS A 33 3.65 1.76 -17.90
C HIS A 33 2.75 3.00 -17.78
N LEU A 34 2.89 3.79 -16.71
CA LEU A 34 2.12 5.03 -16.53
C LEU A 34 2.35 6.08 -17.61
N ALA A 35 3.48 6.01 -18.32
CA ALA A 35 3.76 6.87 -19.45
C ALA A 35 2.96 6.47 -20.69
N SER A 36 2.67 5.18 -20.88
CA SER A 36 1.91 4.66 -22.02
C SER A 36 0.41 4.50 -21.76
N ASP A 37 0.03 4.17 -20.52
CA ASP A 37 -1.35 3.86 -20.15
C ASP A 37 -1.66 4.31 -18.72
N SER A 38 -2.94 4.39 -18.37
CA SER A 38 -3.39 4.68 -17.01
C SER A 38 -3.61 3.40 -16.21
N ILE A 39 -3.28 3.45 -14.92
CA ILE A 39 -3.63 2.39 -13.98
C ILE A 39 -4.99 2.73 -13.35
N GLU A 40 -6.01 1.92 -13.63
CA GLU A 40 -7.33 2.03 -13.02
C GLU A 40 -7.42 1.25 -11.70
N PHE A 41 -7.90 1.91 -10.65
CA PHE A 41 -8.05 1.32 -9.32
C PHE A 41 -9.46 0.79 -9.06
N HIS A 42 -9.53 -0.29 -8.30
CA HIS A 42 -10.78 -0.80 -7.77
C HIS A 42 -11.38 0.20 -6.76
N PRO A 43 -12.72 0.36 -6.69
CA PRO A 43 -13.38 1.25 -5.72
C PRO A 43 -13.14 0.87 -4.26
N GLN A 44 -12.78 -0.39 -3.99
CA GLN A 44 -12.55 -0.91 -2.63
C GLN A 44 -11.08 -1.30 -2.39
N VAL A 45 -10.57 -2.37 -3.01
CA VAL A 45 -9.20 -2.84 -2.77
C VAL A 45 -8.47 -3.08 -4.08
N THR A 46 -7.30 -2.45 -4.22
CA THR A 46 -6.32 -2.78 -5.26
C THR A 46 -5.03 -3.25 -4.60
N PHE A 47 -4.48 -4.38 -5.06
CA PHE A 47 -3.15 -4.84 -4.68
C PHE A 47 -2.14 -4.57 -5.80
N PHE A 48 -0.95 -4.11 -5.43
CA PHE A 48 0.23 -4.10 -6.28
C PHE A 48 1.12 -5.27 -5.88
N VAL A 49 1.42 -6.15 -6.84
CA VAL A 49 2.22 -7.36 -6.64
C VAL A 49 3.31 -7.44 -7.70
N GLY A 50 4.39 -8.19 -7.44
CA GLY A 50 5.52 -8.29 -8.36
C GLY A 50 6.85 -8.24 -7.64
N GLU A 51 7.94 -8.46 -8.36
CA GLU A 51 9.28 -8.54 -7.78
C GLU A 51 9.79 -7.19 -7.25
N ASN A 52 10.84 -7.25 -6.43
CA ASN A 52 11.52 -6.05 -5.94
C ASN A 52 12.16 -5.29 -7.11
N GLY A 53 12.13 -3.96 -7.04
CA GLY A 53 12.66 -3.11 -8.13
C GLY A 53 11.70 -2.85 -9.29
N THR A 54 10.50 -3.44 -9.31
CA THR A 54 9.47 -3.15 -10.34
C THR A 54 8.76 -1.79 -10.16
N GLY A 55 8.97 -1.14 -9.01
CA GLY A 55 8.47 0.21 -8.72
C GLY A 55 7.15 0.29 -7.96
N LYS A 56 6.67 -0.80 -7.37
CA LYS A 56 5.41 -0.86 -6.58
C LYS A 56 5.37 0.20 -5.46
N SER A 57 6.36 0.18 -4.58
CA SER A 57 6.44 1.10 -3.43
C SER A 57 6.69 2.54 -3.88
N THR A 58 7.52 2.75 -4.92
CA THR A 58 7.76 4.07 -5.51
C THR A 58 6.50 4.67 -6.12
N LEU A 59 5.68 3.87 -6.81
CA LEU A 59 4.38 4.31 -7.31
C LEU A 59 3.41 4.58 -6.17
N LEU A 60 3.33 3.70 -5.17
CA LEU A 60 2.44 3.89 -4.03
C LEU A 60 2.78 5.17 -3.25
N GLU A 61 4.07 5.46 -3.06
CA GLU A 61 4.58 6.71 -2.49
C GLU A 61 4.19 7.91 -3.35
N ALA A 62 4.39 7.84 -4.67
CA ALA A 62 3.99 8.93 -5.58
C ALA A 62 2.48 9.21 -5.53
N ILE A 63 1.65 8.17 -5.45
CA ILE A 63 0.20 8.29 -5.23
C ILE A 63 -0.07 8.97 -3.88
N ALA A 64 0.62 8.56 -2.82
CA ALA A 64 0.47 9.12 -1.48
C ALA A 64 0.77 10.63 -1.44
N VAL A 65 1.92 11.02 -1.99
CA VAL A 65 2.35 12.42 -2.03
C VAL A 65 1.44 13.25 -2.93
N ALA A 66 1.10 12.76 -4.14
CA ALA A 66 0.17 13.46 -5.03
C ALA A 66 -1.25 13.60 -4.44
N TRP A 67 -1.65 12.70 -3.53
CA TRP A 67 -2.90 12.83 -2.76
C TRP A 67 -2.79 13.86 -1.61
N GLY A 68 -1.57 14.12 -1.12
CA GLY A 68 -1.25 15.05 -0.04
C GLY A 68 -0.92 14.38 1.30
N PHE A 69 -0.53 13.11 1.31
CA PHE A 69 0.09 12.47 2.48
C PHE A 69 1.60 12.79 2.56
N PRO A 70 2.23 12.71 3.74
CA PRO A 70 3.68 12.78 3.85
C PRO A 70 4.36 11.59 3.15
N GLY A 71 5.49 11.79 2.46
CA GLY A 71 6.24 10.71 1.79
C GLY A 71 6.80 9.66 2.75
N GLU A 72 7.08 10.05 4.00
CA GLU A 72 7.46 9.11 5.08
C GLU A 72 6.28 8.33 5.68
N GLY A 73 5.06 8.59 5.22
CA GLY A 73 3.85 8.00 5.78
C GLY A 73 3.23 8.80 6.93
N GLY A 74 1.98 8.47 7.22
CA GLY A 74 1.12 9.16 8.15
C GLY A 74 -0.19 9.64 7.53
N SER A 75 -0.96 10.38 8.34
CA SER A 75 -2.19 11.05 7.90
C SER A 75 -1.91 12.52 7.53
N LYS A 76 -2.81 13.16 6.77
CA LYS A 76 -2.69 14.57 6.35
C LYS A 76 -2.56 15.57 7.51
N ASN A 77 -3.08 15.22 8.68
CA ASN A 77 -3.16 16.11 9.85
C ASN A 77 -1.93 16.08 10.75
N VAL A 78 -1.02 15.13 10.54
CA VAL A 78 0.21 14.99 11.34
C VAL A 78 1.37 15.20 10.38
N ARG A 79 1.98 16.39 10.45
CA ARG A 79 3.20 16.69 9.69
C ARG A 79 4.39 16.39 10.57
N VAL A 80 4.92 15.19 10.44
CA VAL A 80 6.25 14.89 10.99
C VAL A 80 7.24 15.74 10.21
N ARG A 81 7.89 16.70 10.88
CA ARG A 81 8.93 17.54 10.26
C ARG A 81 10.17 16.70 10.07
N THR A 82 10.28 16.05 8.94
CA THR A 82 11.52 15.49 8.42
C THR A 82 11.84 16.14 7.07
N HIS A 83 13.06 15.94 6.59
CA HIS A 83 13.54 16.51 5.33
C HIS A 83 12.54 16.20 4.20
N GLU A 84 12.18 17.20 3.40
CA GLU A 84 11.31 17.00 2.24
C GLU A 84 11.97 15.96 1.33
N ILE A 85 11.42 14.75 1.31
CA ILE A 85 11.83 13.71 0.35
C ILE A 85 11.27 14.18 -0.99
N GLU A 86 12.17 14.59 -1.88
CA GLU A 86 11.79 14.87 -3.26
C GLU A 86 11.25 13.58 -3.88
N THR A 87 10.04 13.66 -4.43
CA THR A 87 9.38 12.54 -5.11
C THR A 87 9.08 12.93 -6.55
N PRO A 88 10.09 12.90 -7.46
CA PRO A 88 9.91 13.34 -8.85
C PRO A 88 8.74 12.68 -9.58
N LEU A 89 8.46 11.41 -9.24
CA LEU A 89 7.31 10.70 -9.80
C LEU A 89 5.98 11.33 -9.37
N ALA A 90 5.86 11.83 -8.13
CA ALA A 90 4.65 12.47 -7.62
C ALA A 90 4.34 13.77 -8.38
N ASP A 91 5.36 14.57 -8.72
CA ASP A 91 5.22 15.82 -9.46
C ASP A 91 4.77 15.59 -10.92
N ALA A 92 5.18 14.47 -11.49
CA ALA A 92 4.75 14.02 -12.81
C ALA A 92 3.43 13.24 -12.78
N LEU A 93 2.90 12.87 -11.62
CA LEU A 93 1.70 12.05 -11.52
C LEU A 93 0.42 12.87 -11.69
N ARG A 94 -0.54 12.32 -12.43
CA ARG A 94 -1.93 12.81 -12.47
C ARG A 94 -2.83 11.75 -11.84
N LEU A 95 -3.45 12.12 -10.72
CA LEU A 95 -4.48 11.32 -10.07
C LEU A 95 -5.87 11.76 -10.55
N GLU A 96 -6.62 10.82 -11.11
CA GLU A 96 -8.04 11.00 -11.39
C GLU A 96 -8.83 10.71 -10.13
N LYS A 97 -9.33 11.77 -9.49
CA LYS A 97 -10.08 11.68 -8.24
C LYS A 97 -11.55 11.37 -8.53
N GLY A 98 -12.18 10.57 -7.67
CA GLY A 98 -13.62 10.43 -7.69
C GLY A 98 -14.33 11.63 -7.05
N ASN A 99 -15.66 11.54 -6.96
CA ASN A 99 -16.48 12.63 -6.41
C ASN A 99 -16.56 12.62 -4.87
N LEU A 100 -15.89 11.68 -4.21
CA LEU A 100 -15.83 11.60 -2.75
C LEU A 100 -14.70 12.48 -2.21
N ARG A 101 -14.99 13.19 -1.12
CA ARG A 101 -13.96 13.77 -0.26
C ARG A 101 -13.62 12.75 0.83
N SER A 102 -12.33 12.50 1.03
CA SER A 102 -11.86 11.72 2.17
C SER A 102 -11.50 12.72 3.27
N ASP A 103 -12.27 12.70 4.35
CA ASP A 103 -12.02 13.50 5.55
C ASP A 103 -10.93 12.88 6.43
N ASP A 104 -10.59 11.61 6.17
CA ASP A 104 -9.51 10.87 6.83
C ASP A 104 -8.79 9.94 5.84
N GLY A 105 -7.56 9.57 6.16
CA GLY A 105 -6.74 8.68 5.35
C GLY A 105 -5.32 8.55 5.89
N PHE A 106 -4.62 7.53 5.42
CA PHE A 106 -3.31 7.18 5.95
C PHE A 106 -2.44 6.52 4.88
N PHE A 107 -1.18 6.95 4.77
CA PHE A 107 -0.14 6.21 4.06
C PHE A 107 0.76 5.49 5.07
N LEU A 108 0.75 4.17 5.09
CA LEU A 108 1.45 3.37 6.09
C LEU A 108 2.56 2.56 5.42
N ARG A 109 3.78 2.73 5.91
CA ARG A 109 4.95 1.95 5.50
C ARG A 109 5.53 1.28 6.73
N ALA A 110 5.80 -0.02 6.68
CA ALA A 110 6.33 -0.74 7.83
C ALA A 110 7.68 -0.18 8.31
N GLU A 111 8.54 0.29 7.38
CA GLU A 111 9.88 0.78 7.70
C GLU A 111 9.91 2.14 8.42
N SER A 112 9.09 3.10 7.99
CA SER A 112 9.09 4.48 8.52
C SER A 112 8.03 4.70 9.60
N PHE A 113 7.18 3.70 9.87
CA PHE A 113 6.11 3.77 10.86
C PHE A 113 6.61 4.22 12.25
N PHE A 114 7.82 3.84 12.66
CA PHE A 114 8.33 4.23 13.98
C PHE A 114 8.66 5.73 14.09
N ASN A 115 9.09 6.36 12.99
CA ASN A 115 9.31 7.81 12.96
C ASN A 115 7.99 8.54 13.18
N TYR A 116 6.93 8.06 12.52
CA TYR A 116 5.56 8.55 12.71
C TYR A 116 5.05 8.33 14.13
N ALA A 117 5.22 7.11 14.66
CA ALA A 117 4.84 6.75 16.03
C ALA A 117 5.49 7.69 17.07
N SER A 118 6.80 7.88 16.92
CA SER A 118 7.60 8.77 17.79
C SER A 118 7.15 10.22 17.71
N ALA A 119 6.74 10.68 16.52
CA ALA A 119 6.26 12.05 16.34
C ALA A 119 4.91 12.26 17.04
N ILE A 120 4.01 11.28 16.98
CA ILE A 120 2.70 11.43 17.61
C ILE A 120 2.77 11.27 19.13
N ASP A 121 3.58 10.37 19.66
CA ASP A 121 3.76 10.27 21.11
C ASP A 121 4.29 11.59 21.71
N ARG A 122 4.98 12.42 20.91
CA ARG A 122 5.41 13.78 21.31
C ARG A 122 4.30 14.83 21.17
N GLU A 123 3.47 14.74 20.13
CA GLU A 123 2.45 15.77 19.81
C GLU A 123 1.08 15.51 20.44
N SER A 124 0.73 14.26 20.73
CA SER A 124 -0.56 13.88 21.29
C SER A 124 -0.41 12.88 22.43
N HIS A 125 -0.99 13.19 23.59
CA HIS A 125 -1.08 12.28 24.72
C HIS A 125 -2.28 11.30 24.62
N ASP A 126 -2.96 11.23 23.47
CA ASP A 126 -4.15 10.39 23.29
C ASP A 126 -3.78 8.99 22.77
N THR A 127 -3.60 8.05 23.71
CA THR A 127 -3.20 6.67 23.41
C THR A 127 -4.33 5.81 22.83
N ARG A 128 -5.56 6.33 22.72
CA ARG A 128 -6.73 5.56 22.23
C ARG A 128 -6.56 5.05 20.81
N TYR A 129 -5.88 5.81 19.95
CA TYR A 129 -5.59 5.42 18.57
C TYR A 129 -4.49 4.34 18.46
N TYR A 130 -3.88 3.93 19.58
CA TYR A 130 -2.72 3.05 19.66
C TYR A 130 -2.94 1.82 20.56
N GLY A 131 -4.20 1.48 20.84
CA GLY A 131 -4.54 0.37 21.74
C GLY A 131 -4.40 0.72 23.22
N GLY A 132 -4.34 2.02 23.58
CA GLY A 132 -4.34 2.50 24.96
C GLY A 132 -2.98 2.51 25.65
N ARG A 133 -1.88 2.20 24.94
CA ARG A 133 -0.49 2.28 25.43
C ARG A 133 0.37 3.09 24.45
N SER A 134 1.50 3.61 24.93
CA SER A 134 2.48 4.26 24.04
C SER A 134 2.97 3.27 22.98
N LEU A 135 3.22 3.75 21.77
CA LEU A 135 3.77 2.93 20.70
C LEU A 135 5.22 2.49 20.99
N HIS A 136 5.93 3.22 21.85
CA HIS A 136 7.28 2.89 22.30
C HIS A 136 7.34 1.69 23.26
N GLU A 137 6.22 1.30 23.86
CA GLU A 137 6.13 0.18 24.80
C GLU A 137 5.68 -1.13 24.12
N GLN A 138 5.52 -1.12 22.80
CA GLN A 138 5.00 -2.23 22.00
C GLN A 138 6.07 -2.77 21.04
N SER A 139 5.92 -4.04 20.63
CA SER A 139 6.74 -4.56 19.51
C SER A 139 6.38 -3.86 18.20
N HIS A 140 7.32 -3.79 17.25
CA HIS A 140 7.11 -3.15 15.93
C HIS A 140 5.82 -3.64 15.25
N GLY A 141 5.60 -4.95 15.23
CA GLY A 141 4.41 -5.56 14.65
C GLY A 141 3.12 -5.34 15.44
N GLU A 142 3.20 -5.09 16.74
CA GLU A 142 2.03 -4.81 17.58
C GLU A 142 1.57 -3.36 17.45
N ALA A 143 2.53 -2.43 17.46
CA ALA A 143 2.28 -1.01 17.24
C ALA A 143 1.65 -0.76 15.85
N PHE A 144 2.20 -1.39 14.81
CA PHE A 144 1.64 -1.36 13.45
C PHE A 144 0.20 -1.88 13.42
N PHE A 145 -0.01 -3.06 14.01
CA PHE A 145 -1.32 -3.70 14.00
C PHE A 145 -2.36 -2.87 14.77
N ASN A 146 -1.99 -2.30 15.93
CA ASN A 146 -2.89 -1.46 16.73
C ASN A 146 -3.26 -0.16 16.01
N LEU A 147 -2.32 0.48 15.31
CA LEU A 147 -2.64 1.63 14.46
C LEU A 147 -3.71 1.23 13.43
N PHE A 148 -3.49 0.15 12.69
CA PHE A 148 -4.44 -0.31 11.67
C PHE A 148 -5.81 -0.66 12.26
N MET A 149 -5.86 -1.26 13.45
CA MET A 149 -7.12 -1.63 14.10
C MET A 149 -7.88 -0.44 14.70
N HIS A 150 -7.18 0.61 15.15
CA HIS A 150 -7.79 1.67 15.97
C HIS A 150 -7.76 3.07 15.36
N ARG A 151 -6.80 3.39 14.46
CA ARG A 151 -6.70 4.70 13.80
C ARG A 151 -7.43 4.75 12.47
N PHE A 152 -7.68 3.60 11.84
CA PHE A 152 -8.34 3.55 10.54
C PHE A 152 -9.85 3.50 10.75
N PHE A 153 -10.55 4.43 10.11
CA PHE A 153 -11.99 4.64 10.21
C PHE A 153 -12.67 4.43 8.84
N GLY A 154 -14.01 4.39 8.85
CA GLY A 154 -14.78 4.28 7.62
C GLY A 154 -14.70 5.55 6.76
N GLY A 155 -14.77 5.39 5.44
CA GLY A 155 -14.75 6.53 4.50
C GLY A 155 -13.37 7.13 4.29
N GLY A 156 -12.30 6.37 4.53
CA GLY A 156 -10.92 6.81 4.35
C GLY A 156 -10.23 6.22 3.12
N LEU A 157 -9.21 6.94 2.61
CA LEU A 157 -8.25 6.39 1.65
C LEU A 157 -7.02 5.90 2.40
N TYR A 158 -6.66 4.64 2.19
CA TYR A 158 -5.54 3.98 2.85
C TYR A 158 -4.56 3.40 1.84
N LEU A 159 -3.30 3.78 1.96
CA LEU A 159 -2.20 3.31 1.13
C LEU A 159 -1.26 2.52 2.03
N LEU A 160 -0.99 1.25 1.72
CA LEU A 160 -0.21 0.36 2.59
C LEU A 160 0.95 -0.26 1.82
N ASP A 161 2.17 -0.05 2.31
CA ASP A 161 3.41 -0.59 1.74
C ASP A 161 3.94 -1.74 2.60
N GLU A 162 3.90 -2.95 2.04
CA GLU A 162 4.34 -4.21 2.67
C GLU A 162 3.86 -4.40 4.12
N PRO A 163 2.53 -4.29 4.38
CA PRO A 163 2.00 -4.40 5.73
C PRO A 163 2.30 -5.75 6.41
N GLU A 164 2.52 -6.81 5.63
CA GLU A 164 2.88 -8.14 6.13
C GLU A 164 4.26 -8.22 6.78
N ALA A 165 5.20 -7.31 6.45
CA ALA A 165 6.58 -7.37 6.94
C ALA A 165 6.67 -7.33 8.48
N ALA A 166 5.68 -6.69 9.11
CA ALA A 166 5.58 -6.58 10.56
C ALA A 166 4.55 -7.56 11.18
N LEU A 167 3.89 -8.41 10.39
CA LEU A 167 2.72 -9.19 10.83
C LEU A 167 2.91 -10.70 10.68
N SER A 168 2.57 -11.43 11.74
CA SER A 168 2.41 -12.89 11.67
C SER A 168 1.23 -13.28 10.76
N PRO A 169 1.21 -14.52 10.21
CA PRO A 169 0.10 -14.98 9.36
C PRO A 169 -1.28 -14.79 10.00
N MET A 170 -1.42 -15.06 11.29
CA MET A 170 -2.68 -14.85 12.02
C MET A 170 -3.12 -13.38 12.04
N ARG A 171 -2.17 -12.44 12.18
CA ARG A 171 -2.48 -11.00 12.13
C ARG A 171 -2.83 -10.54 10.72
N GLN A 172 -2.23 -11.14 9.68
CA GLN A 172 -2.64 -10.90 8.30
C GLN A 172 -4.09 -11.37 8.05
N MET A 173 -4.50 -12.52 8.62
CA MET A 173 -5.90 -12.96 8.57
C MET A 173 -6.85 -11.99 9.29
N ALA A 174 -6.45 -11.47 10.45
CA ALA A 174 -7.22 -10.44 11.15
C ALA A 174 -7.30 -9.14 10.34
N MET A 175 -6.23 -8.80 9.62
CA MET A 175 -6.18 -7.65 8.72
C MET A 175 -7.19 -7.79 7.58
N LEU A 176 -7.32 -8.96 6.95
CA LEU A 176 -8.37 -9.21 5.94
C LEU A 176 -9.78 -8.92 6.47
N SER A 177 -10.08 -9.38 7.68
CA SER A 177 -11.38 -9.14 8.33
C SER A 177 -11.63 -7.64 8.55
N ARG A 178 -10.61 -6.92 9.01
CA ARG A 178 -10.70 -5.47 9.23
C ARG A 178 -10.78 -4.66 7.93
N LEU A 179 -10.05 -5.05 6.88
CA LEU A 179 -10.18 -4.47 5.54
C LEU A 179 -11.64 -4.52 5.07
N LYS A 180 -12.29 -5.69 5.22
CA LYS A 180 -13.71 -5.84 4.89
C LYS A 180 -14.60 -4.89 5.69
N GLN A 181 -14.41 -4.78 7.00
CA GLN A 181 -15.20 -3.85 7.82
C GLN A 181 -15.06 -2.39 7.34
N LEU A 182 -13.84 -1.97 7.02
CA LEU A 182 -13.57 -0.60 6.55
C LEU A 182 -14.15 -0.36 5.15
N ASN A 183 -14.04 -1.33 4.25
CA ASN A 183 -14.64 -1.27 2.91
C ASN A 183 -16.17 -1.21 2.96
N ASP A 184 -16.80 -1.98 3.85
CA ASP A 184 -18.26 -1.96 4.05
C ASP A 184 -18.73 -0.57 4.54
N THR A 185 -17.83 0.20 5.17
CA THR A 185 -18.07 1.60 5.58
C THR A 185 -17.62 2.65 4.56
N GLY A 186 -17.17 2.24 3.37
CA GLY A 186 -16.84 3.14 2.26
C GLY A 186 -15.38 3.58 2.17
N SER A 187 -14.45 2.82 2.76
CA SER A 187 -13.01 3.06 2.59
C SER A 187 -12.48 2.47 1.27
N GLN A 188 -11.36 3.01 0.78
CA GLN A 188 -10.60 2.48 -0.36
C GLN A 188 -9.17 2.18 0.07
N PHE A 189 -8.63 1.06 -0.42
CA PHE A 189 -7.27 0.59 -0.17
C PHE A 189 -6.49 0.40 -1.47
N ILE A 190 -5.25 0.86 -1.46
CA ILE A 190 -4.22 0.48 -2.45
C ILE A 190 -3.04 -0.07 -1.66
N ILE A 191 -2.69 -1.34 -1.89
CA ILE A 191 -1.77 -2.08 -1.01
C ILE A 191 -0.67 -2.71 -1.87
N ALA A 192 0.59 -2.34 -1.64
CA ALA A 192 1.73 -3.11 -2.16
C ALA A 192 2.00 -4.28 -1.21
N THR A 193 2.03 -5.50 -1.73
CA THR A 193 2.22 -6.70 -0.90
C THR A 193 2.89 -7.84 -1.67
N HIS A 194 3.62 -8.64 -0.92
CA HIS A 194 4.21 -9.92 -1.27
C HIS A 194 3.48 -11.09 -0.55
N SER A 195 2.46 -10.81 0.26
CA SER A 195 1.74 -11.82 1.02
C SER A 195 0.63 -12.51 0.19
N PRO A 196 0.72 -13.83 -0.06
CA PRO A 196 -0.38 -14.59 -0.65
C PRO A 196 -1.64 -14.59 0.22
N ILE A 197 -1.50 -14.40 1.54
CA ILE A 197 -2.64 -14.33 2.46
C ILE A 197 -3.44 -13.05 2.19
N LEU A 198 -2.77 -11.91 2.02
CA LEU A 198 -3.44 -10.64 1.75
C LEU A 198 -4.06 -10.62 0.35
N MET A 199 -3.35 -11.15 -0.65
CA MET A 199 -3.83 -11.26 -2.03
C MET A 199 -5.10 -12.10 -2.17
N ALA A 200 -5.38 -13.01 -1.23
CA ALA A 200 -6.60 -13.83 -1.24
C ALA A 200 -7.88 -13.06 -0.83
N TYR A 201 -7.80 -11.74 -0.60
CA TYR A 201 -8.98 -10.92 -0.32
C TYR A 201 -9.97 -10.95 -1.51
N PRO A 202 -11.25 -11.28 -1.28
CA PRO A 202 -12.22 -11.45 -2.37
C PRO A 202 -12.58 -10.13 -3.03
N HIS A 203 -12.84 -10.17 -4.35
CA HIS A 203 -13.26 -9.01 -5.14
C HIS A 203 -12.27 -7.82 -5.07
N ALA A 204 -10.98 -8.11 -4.91
CA ALA A 204 -9.93 -7.12 -5.11
C ALA A 204 -9.44 -7.15 -6.56
N LYS A 205 -8.97 -5.99 -7.04
CA LYS A 205 -8.14 -5.93 -8.24
C LYS A 205 -6.69 -6.21 -7.85
N ILE A 206 -5.99 -7.07 -8.59
CA ILE A 206 -4.56 -7.34 -8.37
C ILE A 206 -3.82 -6.93 -9.64
N ILE A 207 -2.88 -6.00 -9.48
CA ILE A 207 -2.06 -5.49 -10.56
C ILE A 207 -0.65 -6.03 -10.34
N GLN A 208 -0.22 -6.90 -11.27
CA GLN A 208 1.11 -7.46 -11.28
C GLN A 208 2.04 -6.56 -12.08
N PHE A 209 3.15 -6.18 -11.46
CA PHE A 209 4.25 -5.45 -12.05
C PHE A 209 5.39 -6.44 -12.32
N THR A 210 5.83 -6.50 -13.57
CA THR A 210 7.00 -7.26 -14.01
C THR A 210 7.99 -6.30 -14.69
N GLU A 211 9.15 -6.79 -15.13
CA GLU A 211 10.09 -5.95 -15.89
C GLU A 211 9.52 -5.50 -17.24
N ASP A 212 8.71 -6.35 -17.88
CA ASP A 212 8.24 -6.15 -19.26
C ASP A 212 6.75 -5.73 -19.36
N ASP A 213 5.96 -6.01 -18.33
CA ASP A 213 4.50 -5.88 -18.36
C ASP A 213 3.91 -5.42 -17.01
N VAL A 214 2.82 -4.67 -17.08
CA VAL A 214 1.99 -4.31 -15.93
C VAL A 214 0.55 -4.59 -16.30
N ARG A 215 -0.09 -5.53 -15.60
CA ARG A 215 -1.42 -6.02 -15.95
C ARG A 215 -2.21 -6.50 -14.75
N GLU A 216 -3.53 -6.58 -14.92
CA GLU A 216 -4.42 -7.21 -13.97
C GLU A 216 -4.32 -8.74 -14.04
N VAL A 217 -4.32 -9.40 -12.88
CA VAL A 217 -4.25 -10.86 -12.76
C VAL A 217 -5.16 -11.37 -11.65
N GLU A 218 -5.54 -12.65 -11.70
CA GLU A 218 -6.17 -13.32 -10.57
C GLU A 218 -5.13 -13.71 -9.52
N TRP A 219 -5.53 -13.81 -8.25
CA TRP A 219 -4.58 -14.07 -7.16
C TRP A 219 -3.84 -15.41 -7.32
N GLN A 220 -4.49 -16.43 -7.91
CA GLN A 220 -3.88 -17.74 -8.17
C GLN A 220 -2.87 -17.71 -9.33
N GLU A 221 -2.83 -16.65 -10.12
CA GLU A 221 -1.87 -16.48 -11.21
C GLU A 221 -0.57 -15.80 -10.72
N THR A 222 -0.57 -15.27 -9.51
CA THR A 222 0.61 -14.63 -8.93
C THR A 222 1.72 -15.64 -8.64
N GLU A 223 2.97 -15.23 -8.85
CA GLU A 223 4.14 -16.03 -8.50
C GLU A 223 4.17 -16.35 -7.00
N HIS A 224 3.83 -15.38 -6.16
CA HIS A 224 3.76 -15.53 -4.70
C HIS A 224 2.83 -16.67 -4.29
N TYR A 225 1.65 -16.78 -4.92
CA TYR A 225 0.75 -17.91 -4.68
C TYR A 225 1.37 -19.23 -5.11
N PHE A 226 1.89 -19.31 -6.33
CA PHE A 226 2.43 -20.55 -6.89
C PHE A 226 3.60 -21.08 -6.04
N VAL A 227 4.62 -20.24 -5.79
CA VAL A 227 5.81 -20.62 -5.03
C VAL A 227 5.44 -21.05 -3.62
N THR A 228 4.59 -20.29 -2.94
CA THR A 228 4.16 -20.61 -1.56
C THR A 228 3.39 -21.93 -1.51
N ARG A 229 2.46 -22.14 -2.43
CA ARG A 229 1.66 -23.38 -2.49
C ARG A 229 2.54 -24.59 -2.76
N GLU A 230 3.43 -24.53 -3.75
CA GLU A 230 4.31 -25.65 -4.09
C GLU A 230 5.26 -25.99 -2.93
N PHE A 231 5.80 -24.97 -2.25
CA PHE A 231 6.68 -25.15 -1.09
C PHE A 231 5.95 -25.82 0.08
N LEU A 232 4.76 -25.34 0.43
CA LEU A 232 3.97 -25.92 1.54
C LEU A 232 3.47 -27.34 1.23
N ASN A 233 3.24 -27.68 -0.04
CA ASN A 233 2.81 -29.02 -0.44
C ASN A 233 3.95 -30.05 -0.46
N ALA A 234 5.20 -29.63 -0.69
CA ALA A 234 6.34 -30.54 -0.82
C ALA A 234 7.68 -29.91 -0.40
N PRO A 235 7.85 -29.49 0.86
CA PRO A 235 9.01 -28.72 1.29
C PRO A 235 10.31 -29.51 1.16
N GLU A 236 10.35 -30.79 1.53
CA GLU A 236 11.56 -31.61 1.45
C GLU A 236 12.00 -31.83 0.01
N ARG A 237 11.06 -31.91 -0.94
CA ARG A 237 11.37 -32.05 -2.37
C ARG A 237 12.01 -30.79 -2.91
N MET A 238 11.46 -29.62 -2.57
CA MET A 238 12.00 -28.34 -3.02
C MET A 238 13.36 -28.05 -2.37
N LEU A 239 13.51 -28.30 -1.06
CA LEU A 239 14.78 -28.13 -0.36
C LEU A 239 15.88 -29.00 -0.95
N ARG A 240 15.61 -30.26 -1.32
CA ARG A 240 16.59 -31.13 -2.01
C ARG A 240 17.02 -30.64 -3.39
N ALA A 241 16.19 -29.84 -4.07
CA ALA A 241 16.54 -29.28 -5.37
C ALA A 241 17.36 -27.98 -5.24
N LEU A 242 17.28 -27.30 -4.09
CA LEU A 242 17.91 -26.01 -3.82
C LEU A 242 19.23 -26.12 -3.03
N LEU A 243 19.37 -27.15 -2.19
CA LEU A 243 20.52 -27.39 -1.30
C LEU A 243 21.32 -28.62 -1.76
#